data_AF-A0A2S0MR69-F1
#
_entry.id   AF-A0A2S0MR69-F1
#
_cell.length_a   1.000
_cell.length_b   1.000
_cell.length_c   1.000
_cell.angle_alpha   90.00
_cell.angle_beta   90.00
_cell.angle_gamma   90.00
#
_symmetry.space_group_name_H-M   'P 1'
#
loop_
_entity.id
_entity.type
_entity.pdbx_description
1 polymer ?
#
loop_
_entity_poly.entity_id
_entity_poly.type
_entity_poly.pdbx_seq_one_letter_code
_entity_poly.pdbx_strand_id
1 'polypeptide(L)' 'MAEFKHGEMDITEQSKTFNGFVKATVWVVTLILILLVLMAIFIT' A
#
# COMPACT_ATOMS: atom_id res chain seq x y z
N MET A 1 1.88 36.28 -5.87
CA MET A 1 1.22 35.11 -5.26
C MET A 1 0.71 34.27 -6.41
N ALA A 2 1.28 33.08 -6.65
CA ALA A 2 0.78 32.22 -7.72
C ALA A 2 -0.70 31.90 -7.44
N GLU A 3 -1.59 32.15 -8.40
CA GLU A 3 -3.01 31.83 -8.26
C GLU A 3 -3.17 30.32 -8.11
N PHE A 4 -3.38 29.85 -6.89
CA PHE A 4 -3.70 28.46 -6.62
C PHE A 4 -5.19 28.24 -6.90
N LYS A 5 -5.51 27.49 -7.96
CA LYS A 5 -6.86 27.01 -8.23
C LYS A 5 -7.08 25.71 -7.46
N HIS A 6 -8.10 25.72 -6.60
CA HIS A 6 -8.44 24.56 -5.80
C HIS A 6 -8.77 23.36 -6.70
N GLY A 7 -8.13 22.21 -6.45
CA GLY A 7 -8.36 20.96 -7.20
C GLY A 7 -7.51 20.80 -8.47
N GLU A 8 -6.78 21.83 -8.90
CA GLU A 8 -5.89 21.75 -10.08
C GLU A 8 -4.42 21.46 -9.69
N MET A 9 -4.16 21.09 -8.43
CA MET A 9 -2.83 20.69 -7.99
C MET A 9 -2.41 19.38 -8.68
N ASP A 10 -1.18 19.31 -9.18
CA ASP A 10 -0.62 18.06 -9.67
C ASP A 10 -0.54 17.02 -8.53
N ILE A 11 -1.19 15.87 -8.73
CA ILE A 11 -1.27 14.76 -7.77
C ILE A 11 -0.44 13.54 -8.17
N THR A 12 0.50 13.69 -9.12
CA THR A 12 1.28 12.58 -9.69
C THR A 12 2.04 11.80 -8.60
N GLU A 13 2.71 12.51 -7.69
CA GLU A 13 3.50 11.87 -6.62
C GLU A 13 2.62 11.19 -5.56
N GLN A 14 1.47 11.77 -5.24
CA GLN A 14 0.49 11.21 -4.31
C GLN A 14 -0.10 9.92 -4.87
N SER A 15 -0.46 9.92 -6.16
CA SER A 15 -0.99 8.76 -6.85
C SER A 15 0.04 7.62 -6.93
N LYS A 16 1.29 7.96 -7.23
CA LYS A 16 2.42 7.01 -7.24
C LYS A 16 2.66 6.42 -5.85
N THR A 17 2.64 7.25 -4.82
CA THR A 17 2.78 6.82 -3.43
C THR A 17 1.66 5.87 -3.02
N PHE A 18 0.40 6.21 -3.34
CA PHE A 18 -0.74 5.37 -3.04
C PHE A 18 -0.64 4.00 -3.74
N ASN A 19 -0.27 3.98 -5.01
CA ASN A 19 -0.04 2.73 -5.74
C ASN A 19 1.09 1.89 -5.12
N GLY A 20 2.16 2.54 -4.65
CA GLY A 20 3.23 1.88 -3.90
C GLY A 20 2.74 1.31 -2.57
N PHE A 21 1.95 2.06 -1.82
CA PHE A 21 1.34 1.64 -0.57
C PHE A 21 0.46 0.40 -0.76
N VAL A 22 -0.47 0.42 -1.72
CA VAL A 22 -1.36 -0.71 -2.01
C VAL A 22 -0.55 -1.97 -2.33
N LYS A 23 0.49 -1.86 -3.18
CA LYS A 23 1.38 -2.98 -3.48
C LYS A 23 2.06 -3.51 -2.21
N ALA A 24 2.64 -2.65 -1.39
CA ALA A 24 3.29 -3.05 -0.15
C ALA A 24 2.31 -3.75 0.81
N THR A 25 1.09 -3.22 0.96
CA THR A 25 0.04 -3.84 1.77
C THR A 25 -0.30 -5.24 1.29
N VAL A 26 -0.47 -5.46 -0.02
CA VAL A 26 -0.76 -6.79 -0.59
C VAL A 26 0.38 -7.78 -0.27
N TRP A 27 1.63 -7.37 -0.44
CA TRP A 27 2.79 -8.21 -0.11
C TRP A 27 2.85 -8.58 1.37
N VAL A 28 2.64 -7.61 2.27
CA VAL A 28 2.64 -7.83 3.72
C VAL A 28 1.51 -8.76 4.14
N VAL A 29 0.28 -8.52 3.66
CA VAL A 29 -0.87 -9.38 3.97
C VAL A 29 -0.64 -10.81 3.48
N THR A 30 -0.12 -10.97 2.25
CA THR A 30 0.19 -12.28 1.68
C THR A 30 1.23 -13.02 2.53
N LEU A 31 2.29 -12.33 2.96
CA LEU A 31 3.32 -12.91 3.81
C LEU A 31 2.74 -13.34 5.17
N ILE A 32 1.91 -12.52 5.80
CA ILE A 32 1.24 -12.86 7.06
C ILE A 32 0.38 -14.11 6.88
N LEU A 33 -0.41 -14.20 5.81
CA LEU A 33 -1.25 -15.36 5.55
C LEU A 33 -0.42 -16.64 5.35
N ILE A 34 0.69 -16.56 4.60
CA ILE A 34 1.63 -17.68 4.44
C ILE A 34 2.16 -18.12 5.81
N LEU A 35 2.63 -17.18 6.64
CA LEU A 35 3.12 -17.49 7.97
C LEU A 35 2.03 -18.15 8.83
N LEU A 36 0.80 -17.63 8.83
CA LEU A 36 -0.30 -18.22 9.58
C LEU A 36 -0.59 -19.68 9.16
N VAL A 37 -0.57 -19.97 7.86
CA VAL A 37 -0.75 -21.35 7.36
C VAL A 37 0.40 -22.25 7.80
N LEU A 38 1.65 -21.77 7.73
CA LEU A 38 2.80 -22.54 8.21
C LEU A 38 2.71 -22.80 9.71
N MET A 39 2.36 -21.79 10.51
CA MET A 39 2.14 -21.97 11.94
C MET A 39 1.04 -23.00 12.22
N ALA A 40 -0.07 -22.94 11.49
CA ALA A 40 -1.18 -23.88 11.66
C ALA A 40 -0.79 -25.34 11.33
N ILE A 41 0.15 -25.57 10.41
CA ILE A 41 0.59 -26.92 10.04
C ILE A 41 1.72 -27.43 10.93
N PHE A 42 2.65 -26.56 11.32
CA PHE A 42 3.91 -26.97 11.96
C PHE A 42 4.03 -26.65 13.45
N ILE A 43 3.19 -25.74 13.98
CA ILE A 43 3.28 -25.26 15.37
C ILE A 43 2.05 -25.66 16.20
N THR A 44 0.97 -26.13 15.57
CA THR A 44 -0.18 -26.76 16.23
C THR A 44 0.00 -28.25 16.40
#